data_AF-A0A7X0M6J6-F1
#
_entry.id   AF-A0A7X0M6J6-F1
#
_cell.length_a   1.000
_cell.length_b   1.000
_cell.length_c   1.000
_cell.angle_alpha   90.00
_cell.angle_beta   90.00
_cell.angle_gamma   90.00
#
_symmetry.space_group_name_H-M   'P 1'
#
loop_
_entity.id
_entity.type
_entity.pdbx_description
1 polymer ?
#
loop_
_entity_poly.entity_id
_entity_poly.type
_entity_poly.pdbx_seq_one_letter_code
_entity_poly.pdbx_strand_id
1 'polypeptide(L)'
;MDSESLALILSAAALVVSLVMAMKQVAIMRGSNQLPVLVELFQEFRSEDFQRAEAYVIERLAQENDPAVGMTGLPEEARVAVNKVVGFFSGFAYFATRRMADESLVIPLLGYRANRAWQALDPFIRRERELRGDSDRYACLYEHFVSRIRANMPLDTSFGLRLQTIPPEEPGSSGPGATRQTPATDN
;
A
#
# COMPACT_ATOMS: atom_id res chain seq x y z
N MET A 1 -5.93 -8.16 59.17
CA MET A 1 -5.57 -7.57 57.86
C MET A 1 -5.78 -6.09 58.06
N ASP A 2 -4.68 -5.38 58.25
CA ASP A 2 -4.71 -4.07 58.88
C ASP A 2 -4.97 -3.02 57.81
N SER A 3 -5.60 -1.91 58.19
CA SER A 3 -6.00 -0.83 57.27
C SER A 3 -4.82 -0.30 56.44
N GLU A 4 -3.60 -0.38 56.97
CA GLU A 4 -2.35 -0.02 56.28
C GLU A 4 -2.04 -0.94 55.09
N SER A 5 -2.26 -2.26 55.24
CA SER A 5 -2.03 -3.23 54.16
C SER A 5 -3.04 -3.06 53.02
N LEU A 6 -4.28 -2.69 53.35
CA LEU A 6 -5.32 -2.38 52.36
C LEU A 6 -4.96 -1.13 51.54
N ALA A 7 -4.45 -0.08 52.18
CA ALA A 7 -4.04 1.15 51.51
C ALA A 7 -2.87 0.91 50.53
N LEU A 8 -1.91 0.06 50.90
CA LEU A 8 -0.78 -0.30 50.05
C LEU A 8 -1.23 -1.10 48.80
N ILE A 9 -2.15 -2.04 48.96
CA ILE A 9 -2.68 -2.82 47.83
C ILE A 9 -3.47 -1.90 46.88
N LEU A 10 -4.29 -1.00 47.43
CA LEU A 10 -5.11 -0.09 46.63
C LEU A 10 -4.25 0.90 45.82
N SER A 11 -3.21 1.45 46.45
CA SER A 11 -2.27 2.36 45.77
C SER A 11 -1.45 1.65 44.69
N ALA A 12 -0.98 0.42 44.95
CA ALA A 12 -0.29 -0.38 43.94
C ALA A 12 -1.21 -0.71 42.74
N ALA A 13 -2.45 -1.10 42.99
CA ALA A 13 -3.43 -1.36 41.93
C ALA A 13 -3.74 -0.10 41.11
N ALA A 14 -3.93 1.05 41.76
CA ALA A 14 -4.13 2.33 41.09
C ALA A 14 -2.95 2.71 40.19
N LEU A 15 -1.72 2.41 40.62
CA LEU A 15 -0.50 2.69 39.84
C LEU A 15 -0.40 1.82 38.60
N VAL A 16 -0.71 0.51 38.72
CA VAL A 16 -0.75 -0.41 37.58
C VAL A 16 -1.82 0.01 36.57
N VAL A 17 -3.02 0.36 37.04
CA VAL A 17 -4.10 0.85 36.18
C VAL A 17 -3.70 2.13 35.46
N SER A 18 -3.04 3.06 36.17
CA SER A 18 -2.54 4.32 35.61
C SER A 18 -1.48 4.08 34.54
N LEU A 19 -0.55 3.15 34.76
CA LEU A 19 0.48 2.79 33.80
C LEU A 19 -0.12 2.15 32.54
N VAL A 20 -1.08 1.24 32.71
CA VAL A 20 -1.80 0.62 31.58
C VAL A 20 -2.60 1.65 30.78
N MET A 21 -3.27 2.58 31.47
CA MET A 21 -3.99 3.69 30.82
C MET A 21 -3.04 4.63 30.07
N ALA A 22 -1.91 5.01 30.65
CA ALA A 22 -0.91 5.84 29.98
C ALA A 22 -0.33 5.16 28.74
N MET A 23 -0.02 3.85 28.82
CA MET A 23 0.43 3.08 27.66
C MET A 23 -0.64 3.03 26.55
N LYS A 24 -1.91 2.83 26.91
CA LYS A 24 -3.04 2.90 25.97
C LYS A 24 -3.21 4.29 25.36
N GLN A 25 -3.10 5.35 26.17
CA GLN A 25 -3.19 6.74 25.70
C GLN A 25 -2.05 7.09 24.72
N VAL A 26 -0.83 6.62 24.99
CA VAL A 26 0.30 6.78 24.06
C VAL A 26 0.07 6.01 22.75
N ALA A 27 -0.50 4.80 22.81
CA ALA A 27 -0.86 4.05 21.61
C ALA A 27 -1.96 4.76 20.79
N ILE A 28 -2.98 5.32 21.44
CA ILE A 28 -4.06 6.07 20.79
C ILE A 28 -3.55 7.40 20.19
N MET A 29 -2.72 8.15 20.93
CA MET A 29 -2.08 9.38 20.41
C MET A 29 -1.20 9.11 19.20
N ARG A 30 -0.48 7.97 19.18
CA ARG A 30 0.32 7.56 18.02
C ARG A 30 -0.54 7.31 16.79
N GLY A 31 -1.74 6.73 16.94
CA GLY A 31 -2.69 6.57 15.84
C GLY A 31 -3.25 7.90 15.32
N SER A 32 -3.37 8.92 16.19
CA SER A 32 -4.01 10.19 15.82
C SER A 32 -3.17 11.11 14.92
N ASN A 33 -1.85 10.95 14.88
CA ASN A 33 -0.96 11.73 13.99
C ASN A 33 -0.74 11.09 12.61
N GLN A 34 -1.18 9.84 12.39
CA GLN A 34 -0.90 9.10 11.15
C GLN A 34 -1.97 9.29 10.08
N LEU A 35 -3.20 9.62 10.48
CA LEU A 35 -4.34 9.76 9.57
C LEU A 35 -4.18 10.90 8.55
N PRO A 36 -3.69 12.11 8.89
CA PRO A 36 -3.56 13.18 7.91
C PRO A 36 -2.58 12.85 6.77
N VAL A 37 -1.43 12.25 7.09
CA VAL A 37 -0.42 11.82 6.09
C VAL A 37 -0.99 10.73 5.19
N LEU A 38 -1.71 9.76 5.75
CA LEU A 38 -2.38 8.73 4.95
C LEU A 38 -3.43 9.33 4.02
N VAL A 39 -4.18 10.35 4.45
CA VAL A 39 -5.19 11.03 3.62
C VAL A 39 -4.54 11.78 2.46
N GLU A 40 -3.49 12.56 2.71
CA GLU A 40 -2.77 13.29 1.64
C GLU A 40 -2.19 12.33 0.60
N LEU A 41 -1.54 11.27 1.05
CA LEU A 41 -0.97 10.28 0.13
C LEU A 41 -2.06 9.50 -0.62
N PHE A 42 -3.22 9.31 0.00
CA PHE A 42 -4.36 8.67 -0.65
C PHE A 42 -5.05 9.58 -1.67
N GLN A 43 -5.01 10.89 -1.48
CA GLN A 43 -5.43 11.86 -2.49
C GLN A 43 -4.49 11.81 -3.69
N GLU A 44 -3.18 11.78 -3.48
CA GLU A 44 -2.20 11.64 -4.57
C GLU A 44 -2.37 10.33 -5.34
N PHE A 45 -2.58 9.21 -4.63
CA PHE A 45 -2.89 7.91 -5.23
C PHE A 45 -4.13 7.94 -6.14
N ARG A 46 -5.12 8.77 -5.77
CA ARG A 46 -6.37 8.94 -6.52
C ARG A 46 -6.27 10.02 -7.60
N SER A 47 -5.14 10.70 -7.70
CA SER A 47 -4.93 11.66 -8.77
C SER A 47 -4.97 10.94 -10.13
N GLU A 48 -5.63 11.59 -11.09
CA GLU A 48 -5.68 11.10 -12.48
C GLU A 48 -4.26 10.96 -13.04
N ASP A 49 -3.37 11.87 -12.68
CA ASP A 49 -1.98 11.85 -13.09
C ASP A 49 -1.23 10.60 -12.62
N PHE A 50 -1.39 10.21 -11.36
CA PHE A 50 -0.76 8.99 -10.85
C PHE A 50 -1.35 7.75 -11.51
N GLN A 51 -2.68 7.69 -11.64
CA GLN A 51 -3.36 6.55 -12.26
C GLN A 51 -2.95 6.35 -13.72
N ARG A 52 -2.82 7.44 -14.49
CA ARG A 52 -2.33 7.40 -15.87
C ARG A 52 -0.87 6.94 -15.95
N ALA A 53 -0.01 7.45 -15.07
CA ALA A 53 1.38 7.02 -15.00
C ALA A 53 1.50 5.53 -14.64
N GLU A 54 0.74 5.05 -13.66
CA GLU A 54 0.76 3.65 -13.26
C GLU A 54 0.21 2.73 -14.37
N ALA A 55 -0.89 3.12 -15.03
CA ALA A 55 -1.42 2.37 -16.16
C ALA A 55 -0.39 2.29 -17.29
N TYR A 56 0.27 3.40 -17.63
CA TYR A 56 1.36 3.42 -18.60
C TYR A 56 2.49 2.44 -18.22
N VAL A 57 2.95 2.51 -16.97
CA VAL A 57 4.03 1.65 -16.47
C VAL A 57 3.66 0.17 -16.56
N ILE A 58 2.45 -0.19 -16.16
CA ILE A 58 2.01 -1.60 -16.11
C ILE A 58 1.70 -2.15 -17.49
N GLU A 59 1.08 -1.36 -18.36
CA GLU A 59 0.47 -1.85 -19.60
C GLU A 59 1.32 -1.58 -20.84
N ARG A 60 2.05 -0.46 -20.87
CA ARG A 60 2.67 0.06 -22.10
C ARG A 60 4.19 0.14 -22.06
N LEU A 61 4.80 0.40 -20.90
CA LEU A 61 6.23 0.68 -20.78
C LEU A 61 7.12 -0.34 -21.50
N ALA A 62 6.93 -1.63 -21.21
CA ALA A 62 7.73 -2.71 -21.79
C ALA A 62 7.38 -3.04 -23.25
N GLN A 63 6.22 -2.58 -23.74
CA GLN A 63 5.83 -2.74 -25.15
C GLN A 63 6.46 -1.64 -26.02
N GLU A 64 6.64 -0.45 -25.46
CA GLU A 64 7.09 0.74 -26.18
C GLU A 64 8.58 1.05 -26.01
N ASN A 65 9.23 0.49 -24.97
CA ASN A 65 10.61 0.80 -24.63
C ASN A 65 11.41 -0.46 -24.33
N ASP A 66 12.68 -0.46 -24.74
CA ASP A 66 13.61 -1.55 -24.45
C ASP A 66 14.19 -1.38 -23.02
N PRO A 67 14.03 -2.38 -22.13
CA PRO A 67 14.67 -2.36 -20.82
C PRO A 67 16.18 -2.13 -20.82
N ALA A 68 16.88 -2.44 -21.92
CA ALA A 68 18.33 -2.30 -22.06
C ALA A 68 18.83 -0.85 -21.89
N VAL A 69 17.97 0.14 -22.11
CA VAL A 69 18.31 1.57 -21.93
C VAL A 69 18.27 2.02 -20.48
N GLY A 70 17.82 1.16 -19.56
CA GLY A 70 17.60 1.51 -18.17
C GLY A 70 16.43 2.49 -17.99
N MET A 71 16.41 3.17 -16.86
CA MET A 71 15.37 4.14 -16.49
C MET A 71 15.73 5.55 -16.97
N THR A 72 17.02 5.90 -16.94
CA THR A 72 17.51 7.22 -17.34
C THR A 72 17.51 7.37 -18.87
N GLY A 73 17.68 6.27 -19.62
CA GLY A 73 17.66 6.27 -21.08
C GLY A 73 16.26 6.29 -21.71
N LEU A 74 15.19 6.26 -20.90
CA LEU A 74 13.82 6.31 -21.39
C LEU A 74 13.49 7.68 -22.03
N PRO A 75 12.60 7.71 -23.05
CA PRO A 75 12.02 8.94 -23.56
C PRO A 75 11.34 9.73 -22.45
N GLU A 76 11.25 11.06 -22.61
CA GLU A 76 10.79 11.98 -21.56
C GLU A 76 9.47 11.56 -20.91
N GLU A 77 8.46 11.24 -21.72
CA GLU A 77 7.12 10.85 -21.25
C GLU A 77 7.18 9.58 -20.37
N ALA A 78 7.86 8.54 -20.86
CA ALA A 78 8.05 7.30 -20.12
C ALA A 78 8.86 7.55 -18.84
N ARG A 79 9.92 8.35 -18.92
CA ARG A 79 10.79 8.71 -17.80
C ARG A 79 10.03 9.44 -16.70
N VAL A 80 9.14 10.37 -17.05
CA VAL A 80 8.28 11.07 -16.08
C VAL A 80 7.30 10.10 -15.41
N ALA A 81 6.66 9.23 -16.19
CA ALA A 81 5.72 8.25 -15.66
C ALA A 81 6.38 7.27 -14.68
N VAL A 82 7.52 6.67 -15.06
CA VAL A 82 8.24 5.73 -14.18
C VAL A 82 8.75 6.41 -12.91
N ASN A 83 9.25 7.64 -13.00
CA ASN A 83 9.73 8.38 -11.82
C ASN A 83 8.59 8.72 -10.86
N LYS A 84 7.41 9.07 -11.38
CA LYS A 84 6.22 9.31 -10.55
C LYS A 84 5.82 8.04 -9.79
N VAL A 85 5.77 6.88 -10.46
CA VAL A 85 5.44 5.60 -9.83
C VAL A 85 6.48 5.16 -8.80
N VAL A 86 7.77 5.17 -9.16
CA VAL A 86 8.87 4.80 -8.26
C VAL A 86 8.93 5.73 -7.06
N GLY A 87 8.81 7.04 -7.27
CA GLY A 87 8.84 8.05 -6.22
C GLY A 87 7.68 7.89 -5.24
N PHE A 88 6.46 7.68 -5.75
CA PHE A 88 5.27 7.46 -4.93
C PHE A 88 5.42 6.25 -3.99
N PHE A 89 5.76 5.08 -4.51
CA PHE A 89 5.90 3.88 -3.68
C PHE A 89 7.15 3.93 -2.78
N SER A 90 8.24 4.56 -3.22
CA SER A 90 9.41 4.81 -2.36
C SER A 90 9.07 5.74 -1.18
N GLY A 91 8.20 6.73 -1.38
CA GLY A 91 7.71 7.61 -0.33
C GLY A 91 6.94 6.83 0.74
N PHE A 92 6.03 5.94 0.33
CA PHE A 92 5.33 5.04 1.26
C PHE A 92 6.28 4.12 2.00
N ALA A 93 7.25 3.54 1.30
CA ALA A 93 8.30 2.73 1.91
C ALA A 93 9.04 3.48 3.02
N TYR A 94 9.41 4.73 2.74
CA TYR A 94 10.10 5.58 3.69
C TYR A 94 9.23 5.87 4.92
N PHE A 95 7.97 6.28 4.73
CA PHE A 95 7.07 6.57 5.85
C PHE A 95 6.76 5.34 6.71
N ALA A 96 6.56 4.18 6.07
CA ALA A 96 6.36 2.91 6.76
C ALA A 96 7.60 2.53 7.59
N THR A 97 8.79 2.62 6.99
CA THR A 97 10.07 2.31 7.66
C THR A 97 10.33 3.23 8.86
N ARG A 98 9.88 4.50 8.78
CA ARG A 98 9.99 5.48 9.86
C ARG A 98 8.85 5.43 10.88
N ARG A 99 7.92 4.46 10.75
CA ARG A 99 6.70 4.33 11.59
C ARG A 99 5.79 5.57 11.56
N MET A 100 5.91 6.37 10.51
CA MET A 100 5.04 7.52 10.24
C MET A 100 3.74 7.07 9.58
N ALA A 101 3.76 5.94 8.88
CA ALA A 101 2.58 5.23 8.41
C ALA A 101 2.60 3.80 8.96
N ASP A 102 1.44 3.29 9.37
CA ASP A 102 1.33 1.91 9.86
C ASP A 102 1.34 0.93 8.68
N GLU A 103 2.28 -0.01 8.68
CA GLU A 103 2.38 -1.05 7.66
C GLU A 103 1.11 -1.89 7.55
N SER A 104 0.39 -2.10 8.66
CA SER A 104 -0.88 -2.83 8.68
C SER A 104 -2.01 -2.12 7.94
N LEU A 105 -1.85 -0.83 7.64
CA LEU A 105 -2.77 -0.07 6.79
C LEU A 105 -2.22 0.03 5.36
N VAL A 106 -0.93 0.30 5.21
CA VAL A 106 -0.30 0.59 3.92
C VAL A 106 -0.19 -0.66 3.05
N ILE A 107 0.27 -1.79 3.60
CA ILE A 107 0.50 -3.02 2.83
C ILE A 107 -0.82 -3.58 2.29
N PRO A 108 -1.91 -3.73 3.07
CA PRO A 108 -3.18 -4.19 2.52
C PRO A 108 -3.77 -3.25 1.47
N LEU A 109 -3.56 -1.94 1.62
CA LEU A 109 -4.14 -0.94 0.71
C LEU A 109 -3.41 -0.85 -0.63
N LEU A 110 -2.07 -0.84 -0.61
CA LEU A 110 -1.24 -0.54 -1.78
C LEU A 110 -0.41 -1.72 -2.27
N GLY A 111 -0.29 -2.78 -1.47
CA GLY A 111 0.67 -3.86 -1.70
C GLY A 111 0.51 -4.57 -3.03
N TYR A 112 -0.74 -4.84 -3.45
CA TYR A 112 -1.02 -5.46 -4.74
C TYR A 112 -0.51 -4.60 -5.91
N ARG A 113 -0.85 -3.29 -5.90
CA ARG A 113 -0.47 -2.35 -6.96
C ARG A 113 1.02 -2.08 -6.98
N ALA A 114 1.62 -1.85 -5.82
CA ALA A 114 3.07 -1.71 -5.66
C ALA A 114 3.82 -2.93 -6.20
N ASN A 115 3.40 -4.15 -5.85
CA ASN A 115 4.04 -5.35 -6.37
C ASN A 115 3.85 -5.51 -7.89
N ARG A 116 2.67 -5.17 -8.42
CA ARG A 116 2.38 -5.23 -9.87
C ARG A 116 3.22 -4.23 -10.66
N ALA A 117 3.28 -2.97 -10.23
CA ALA A 117 4.12 -1.96 -10.86
C ALA A 117 5.62 -2.29 -10.75
N TRP A 118 6.06 -2.87 -9.63
CA TRP A 118 7.43 -3.38 -9.50
C TRP A 118 7.76 -4.43 -10.55
N GLN A 119 6.86 -5.38 -10.83
CA GLN A 119 7.10 -6.42 -11.84
C GLN A 119 7.35 -5.83 -13.24
N ALA A 120 6.65 -4.76 -13.60
CA ALA A 120 6.86 -4.06 -14.86
C ALA A 120 8.19 -3.27 -14.89
N LEU A 121 8.59 -2.70 -13.75
CA LEU A 121 9.78 -1.84 -13.64
C LEU A 121 11.08 -2.62 -13.37
N ASP A 122 11.00 -3.84 -12.81
CA ASP A 122 12.16 -4.62 -12.38
C ASP A 122 13.24 -4.77 -13.48
N PRO A 123 12.91 -5.06 -14.75
CA PRO A 123 13.92 -5.14 -15.82
C PRO A 123 14.67 -3.82 -16.05
N PHE A 124 13.95 -2.68 -16.08
CA PHE A 124 14.52 -1.35 -16.28
C PHE A 124 15.38 -0.91 -15.08
N ILE A 125 14.90 -1.19 -13.86
CA ILE A 125 15.61 -0.87 -12.61
C ILE A 125 16.91 -1.66 -12.50
N ARG A 126 16.89 -2.97 -12.78
CA ARG A 126 18.10 -3.80 -12.78
C ARG A 126 19.11 -3.29 -13.79
N ARG A 127 18.66 -2.99 -15.00
CA ARG A 127 19.54 -2.45 -16.04
C ARG A 127 20.13 -1.10 -15.65
N GLU A 128 19.34 -0.22 -15.05
CA GLU A 128 19.82 1.07 -14.56
C GLU A 128 20.92 0.91 -13.50
N ARG A 129 20.78 -0.07 -12.59
CA ARG A 129 21.80 -0.39 -11.57
C ARG A 129 23.11 -0.85 -12.20
N GLU A 130 23.03 -1.71 -13.21
CA GLU A 130 24.20 -2.15 -13.98
C GLU A 130 24.90 -0.97 -14.68
N LEU A 131 24.13 -0.10 -15.35
CA LEU A 131 24.66 1.06 -16.07
C LEU A 131 25.35 2.08 -15.13
N ARG A 132 24.85 2.21 -13.89
CA ARG A 132 25.42 3.11 -12.88
C ARG A 132 26.65 2.53 -12.16
N GLY A 133 26.88 1.22 -12.24
CA GLY A 133 27.86 0.53 -11.41
C GLY A 133 27.54 0.56 -9.91
N ASP A 134 26.28 0.85 -9.55
CA ASP A 134 25.78 0.90 -8.18
C ASP A 134 24.61 -0.08 -8.06
N SER A 135 24.95 -1.32 -7.72
CA SER A 135 24.03 -2.45 -7.80
C SER A 135 22.84 -2.33 -6.84
N ASP A 136 22.96 -1.56 -5.76
CA ASP A 136 22.07 -1.71 -4.61
C ASP A 136 21.27 -0.45 -4.25
N ARG A 137 21.64 0.75 -4.75
CA ARG A 137 21.01 1.99 -4.27
C ARG A 137 19.82 2.48 -5.09
N TYR A 138 19.81 2.24 -6.40
CA TYR A 138 18.73 2.78 -7.24
C TYR A 138 17.39 2.07 -6.95
N ALA A 139 16.36 2.85 -6.61
CA ALA A 139 15.02 2.36 -6.22
C ALA A 139 15.00 1.40 -5.00
N CYS A 140 16.01 1.44 -4.13
CA CYS A 140 16.15 0.52 -2.99
C CYS A 140 14.99 0.59 -1.99
N LEU A 141 14.41 1.78 -1.78
CA LEU A 141 13.26 1.96 -0.89
C LEU A 141 12.01 1.28 -1.45
N TYR A 142 11.75 1.42 -2.75
CA TYR A 142 10.65 0.72 -3.39
C TYR A 142 10.85 -0.81 -3.35
N GLU A 143 12.07 -1.28 -3.62
CA GLU A 143 12.41 -2.70 -3.50
C GLU A 143 12.18 -3.22 -2.09
N HIS A 144 12.59 -2.46 -1.07
CA HIS A 144 12.35 -2.80 0.32
C HIS A 144 10.84 -2.93 0.60
N PHE A 145 10.03 -2.00 0.11
CA PHE A 145 8.59 -2.05 0.29
C PHE A 145 7.97 -3.28 -0.37
N VAL A 146 8.37 -3.61 -1.60
CA VAL A 146 7.92 -4.81 -2.30
C VAL A 146 8.35 -6.08 -1.56
N SER A 147 9.58 -6.12 -1.04
CA SER A 147 10.05 -7.21 -0.19
C SER A 147 9.16 -7.38 1.05
N ARG A 148 8.81 -6.29 1.73
CA ARG A 148 7.90 -6.31 2.89
C ARG A 148 6.50 -6.75 2.51
N ILE A 149 5.96 -6.30 1.37
CA ILE A 149 4.66 -6.74 0.87
C ILE A 149 4.68 -8.26 0.68
N ARG A 150 5.66 -8.79 -0.07
CA ARG A 150 5.77 -10.23 -0.35
C ARG A 150 5.93 -11.08 0.92
N ALA A 151 6.66 -10.57 1.91
CA ALA A 151 6.85 -11.24 3.20
C ALA A 151 5.58 -11.26 4.09
N ASN A 152 4.62 -10.37 3.85
CA ASN A 152 3.37 -10.26 4.61
C ASN A 152 2.15 -10.75 3.82
N MET A 153 2.37 -11.57 2.79
CA MET A 153 1.31 -12.31 2.11
C MET A 153 1.20 -13.73 2.70
N PRO A 154 -0.01 -14.27 2.94
CA PRO A 154 -1.31 -13.65 2.67
C PRO A 154 -1.72 -12.64 3.75
N LEU A 155 -2.51 -11.63 3.34
CA LEU A 155 -2.86 -10.47 4.17
C LEU A 155 -3.76 -10.81 5.36
N ASP A 156 -4.60 -11.83 5.22
CA ASP A 156 -5.51 -12.32 6.25
C ASP A 156 -4.76 -12.83 7.49
N THR A 157 -3.69 -13.58 7.26
CA THR A 157 -2.84 -14.16 8.31
C THR A 157 -1.92 -13.10 8.91
N SER A 158 -1.32 -12.26 8.07
CA SER A 158 -0.30 -11.29 8.50
C SER A 158 -0.88 -10.07 9.23
N PHE A 159 -2.12 -9.69 8.91
CA PHE A 159 -2.77 -8.48 9.46
C PHE A 159 -4.12 -8.76 10.14
N GLY A 160 -4.53 -10.02 10.27
CA GLY A 160 -5.80 -10.39 10.91
C GLY A 160 -7.03 -9.92 10.12
N LEU A 161 -6.89 -9.68 8.82
CA LEU A 161 -7.97 -9.20 7.97
C LEU A 161 -8.93 -10.36 7.61
N ARG A 162 -10.23 -10.09 7.67
CA ARG A 162 -11.27 -11.04 7.24
C ARG A 162 -11.71 -10.72 5.82
N LEU A 163 -10.87 -11.06 4.85
CA LEU A 163 -11.14 -10.84 3.43
C LEU A 163 -12.03 -11.98 2.90
N GLN A 164 -13.00 -11.63 2.05
CA GLN A 164 -13.85 -12.59 1.35
C GLN A 164 -13.69 -12.39 -0.15
N THR A 165 -13.54 -13.49 -0.89
CA THR A 165 -13.53 -13.48 -2.35
C THR A 165 -14.93 -13.70 -2.89
N ILE A 166 -15.32 -12.98 -3.94
CA ILE A 166 -16.53 -13.29 -4.69
C ILE A 166 -16.32 -14.66 -5.34
N PRO A 167 -17.21 -15.65 -5.14
CA PRO A 167 -17.11 -16.95 -5.79
C PRO A 167 -17.11 -16.78 -7.32
N PRO A 168 -16.37 -17.62 -8.07
CA PRO A 168 -16.49 -17.61 -9.51
C PRO A 168 -17.94 -17.89 -9.92
N GLU A 169 -18.48 -17.11 -10.86
CA GLU A 169 -19.79 -17.43 -11.46
C GLU A 169 -19.72 -18.82 -12.08
N GLU A 170 -20.62 -19.72 -11.70
CA GLU A 170 -20.72 -21.02 -12.35
C GLU A 170 -21.12 -20.79 -13.82
N PRO A 171 -20.42 -21.41 -14.79
CA PRO A 171 -20.75 -21.27 -16.20
C PRO A 171 -22.13 -21.88 -16.46
N GLY A 172 -23.17 -21.05 -16.38
CA GLY A 172 -24.56 -21.45 -16.59
C GLY A 172 -25.62 -20.70 -15.79
N SER A 173 -25.27 -19.94 -14.74
CA SER A 173 -26.26 -19.23 -13.92
C SER A 173 -26.53 -17.80 -14.41
N SER A 174 -26.96 -17.65 -15.67
CA SER A 174 -27.71 -16.44 -16.06
C SER A 174 -29.12 -16.53 -15.44
N GLY A 175 -29.26 -16.03 -14.21
CA GLY A 175 -30.56 -15.92 -13.54
C GLY A 175 -31.48 -14.90 -14.25
N PRO A 176 -32.81 -15.12 -14.27
CA PRO A 176 -33.75 -14.32 -15.03
C PRO A 176 -34.04 -13.00 -14.30
N GLY A 177 -33.53 -11.88 -14.82
CA GLY A 177 -33.68 -10.59 -14.16
C GLY A 177 -33.38 -9.41 -15.06
N ALA A 178 -33.88 -9.41 -16.30
CA ALA A 178 -33.87 -8.21 -17.13
C ALA A 178 -35.16 -8.13 -17.95
N THR A 179 -36.29 -7.92 -17.27
CA THR A 179 -37.48 -7.35 -17.90
C THR A 179 -37.14 -5.92 -18.32
N ARG A 180 -36.57 -5.74 -19.52
CA ARG A 180 -36.58 -4.43 -20.18
C ARG A 180 -38.02 -4.17 -20.61
N GLN A 181 -38.70 -3.30 -19.87
CA GLN A 181 -39.89 -2.61 -20.37
C GLN A 181 -39.47 -1.80 -21.61
N THR A 182 -39.96 -2.20 -22.77
CA THR A 182 -39.93 -1.41 -23.99
C THR A 182 -40.92 -0.25 -23.83
N PRO A 183 -40.55 1.01 -24.12
CA PRO A 183 -41.52 2.08 -24.15
C PRO A 183 -42.39 1.92 -25.40
N ALA A 184 -43.71 1.93 -25.21
CA ALA A 184 -44.68 1.99 -26.28
C ALA A 184 -44.54 3.31 -27.04
N THR A 185 -44.23 3.22 -28.34
CA THR A 185 -44.57 4.27 -29.31
C THR A 185 -46.00 4.03 -29.76
N ASP A 186 -46.92 4.81 -29.21
CA ASP A 186 -48.27 4.97 -29.75
C ASP A 186 -48.20 5.68 -31.11
N ASN A 187 -49.07 5.23 -32.01
CA ASN A 187 -49.34 5.74 -33.34
C ASN A 187 -50.80 6.22 -33.38
#